data_AF-A0A920F0S0-F1
#
_entry.id   AF-A0A920F0S0-F1
#
_cell.length_a   1.000
_cell.length_b   1.000
_cell.length_c   1.000
_cell.angle_alpha   90.00
_cell.angle_beta   90.00
_cell.angle_gamma   90.00
#
_symmetry.space_group_name_H-M   'P 1'
#
loop_
_entity.id
_entity.type
_entity.pdbx_description
1 polymer ?
#
loop_
_entity_poly.entity_id
_entity_poly.type
_entity_poly.pdbx_seq_one_letter_code
_entity_poly.pdbx_strand_id
1 'polypeptide(L)'
;MFEALKVEPQNAEVMVQIGYHVHARKQQWEEMNKMFNNAVSVNPEGKALGRPVKEITQNYREMYWAENYNKAVRKFNNYKKMQDKAILKEAIDV
;
A
#
# COMPACT_ATOMS: atom_id res chain seq x y z
N MET A 1 2.57 -18.04 1.13
CA MET A 1 2.73 -16.88 0.22
C MET A 1 4.18 -16.68 -0.21
N PHE A 2 5.15 -16.56 0.71
CA PHE A 2 6.56 -16.53 0.34
C PHE A 2 7.08 -17.83 -0.32
N GLU A 3 6.50 -19.00 0.01
CA GLU A 3 6.78 -20.26 -0.71
C GLU A 3 6.43 -20.19 -2.21
N ALA A 4 5.43 -19.40 -2.61
CA ALA A 4 5.08 -19.25 -4.03
C ALA A 4 6.17 -18.53 -4.82
N LEU A 5 6.91 -17.59 -4.20
CA LEU A 5 8.07 -16.96 -4.82
C LEU A 5 9.28 -17.89 -4.96
N LYS A 6 9.34 -19.00 -4.21
CA LYS A 6 10.38 -20.02 -4.41
C LYS A 6 10.11 -20.88 -5.64
N VAL A 7 8.83 -21.09 -5.95
CA VAL A 7 8.39 -21.89 -7.11
C VAL A 7 8.38 -21.03 -8.38
N GLU A 8 7.94 -19.77 -8.26
CA GLU A 8 7.90 -18.81 -9.38
C GLU A 8 8.43 -17.43 -8.94
N PRO A 9 9.75 -17.21 -8.95
CA PRO A 9 10.38 -15.97 -8.48
C PRO A 9 9.99 -14.72 -9.28
N GLN A 10 9.44 -14.90 -10.48
CA GLN A 10 9.04 -13.82 -11.39
C GLN A 10 7.52 -13.77 -11.63
N ASN A 11 6.71 -14.32 -10.71
CA ASN A 11 5.27 -14.18 -10.83
C ASN A 11 4.82 -12.80 -10.31
N ALA A 12 4.54 -11.88 -11.23
CA ALA A 12 4.11 -10.52 -10.92
C ALA A 12 2.80 -10.48 -10.11
N GLU A 13 1.86 -11.40 -10.34
CA GLU A 13 0.63 -11.48 -9.53
C GLU A 13 0.93 -11.84 -8.08
N VAL A 14 1.81 -12.82 -7.83
CA VAL A 14 2.23 -13.18 -6.46
C VAL A 14 2.87 -11.99 -5.76
N MET A 15 3.70 -11.20 -6.46
CA MET A 15 4.31 -9.99 -5.90
C MET A 15 3.26 -8.93 -5.53
N VAL A 16 2.27 -8.68 -6.39
CA VAL A 16 1.13 -7.80 -6.08
C VAL A 16 0.39 -8.27 -4.83
N GLN A 17 0.10 -9.56 -4.76
CA GLN A 17 -0.63 -10.17 -3.66
C GLN A 17 0.16 -10.06 -2.34
N ILE A 18 1.48 -10.25 -2.35
CA ILE A 18 2.34 -10.06 -1.16
C ILE A 18 2.35 -8.59 -0.73
N GLY A 19 2.57 -7.67 -1.67
CA GLY A 19 2.56 -6.23 -1.37
C GLY A 19 1.26 -5.82 -0.68
N TYR A 20 0.12 -6.27 -1.20
CA TYR A 20 -1.20 -5.95 -0.65
C TYR A 20 -1.51 -6.69 0.66
N HIS A 21 -1.50 -8.03 0.66
CA HIS A 21 -2.01 -8.81 1.80
C HIS A 21 -1.02 -8.95 2.96
N VAL A 22 0.29 -8.84 2.71
CA VAL A 22 1.32 -9.02 3.74
C VAL A 22 1.78 -7.67 4.29
N HIS A 23 2.14 -6.74 3.41
CA HIS A 23 2.79 -5.49 3.81
C HIS A 23 1.80 -4.33 3.99
N ALA A 24 0.91 -4.06 3.03
CA ALA A 24 -0.01 -2.92 3.13
C ALA A 24 -0.96 -3.00 4.34
N ARG A 25 -1.49 -4.20 4.63
CA ARG A 25 -2.34 -4.44 5.82
C ARG A 25 -1.63 -4.19 7.16
N LYS A 26 -0.30 -4.19 7.17
CA LYS A 26 0.54 -3.91 8.34
C LYS A 26 1.13 -2.50 8.30
N GLN A 27 0.71 -1.66 7.36
CA GLN A 27 1.26 -0.32 7.13
C GLN A 27 2.77 -0.32 6.82
N GLN A 28 3.28 -1.43 6.29
CA GLN A 28 4.68 -1.58 5.85
C GLN A 28 4.83 -1.01 4.45
N TRP A 29 4.78 0.31 4.34
CA TRP A 29 4.66 1.02 3.05
C TRP A 29 5.88 0.85 2.15
N GLU A 30 7.08 0.81 2.73
CA GLU A 30 8.32 0.61 1.97
C GLU A 30 8.35 -0.78 1.34
N GLU A 31 8.04 -1.83 2.11
CA GLU A 31 8.01 -3.20 1.64
C GLU A 31 6.87 -3.45 0.65
N MET A 32 5.70 -2.84 0.88
CA MET A 32 4.59 -2.84 -0.08
C MET A 32 5.06 -2.25 -1.43
N ASN A 33 5.65 -1.06 -1.40
CA ASN A 33 6.11 -0.39 -2.60
C ASN A 33 7.25 -1.16 -3.30
N LYS A 34 8.14 -1.79 -2.54
CA LYS A 34 9.18 -2.68 -3.08
C LYS A 34 8.56 -3.83 -3.85
N MET A 35 7.56 -4.52 -3.29
CA MET A 35 6.87 -5.62 -3.98
C MET A 35 6.13 -5.14 -5.23
N PHE A 36 5.44 -4.00 -5.16
CA PHE A 36 4.73 -3.43 -6.31
C PHE A 36 5.69 -2.99 -7.42
N ASN A 37 6.80 -2.35 -7.08
CA ASN A 37 7.83 -1.96 -8.06
C ASN A 37 8.41 -3.19 -8.75
N ASN A 38 8.74 -4.23 -7.99
CA ASN A 38 9.21 -5.48 -8.56
C ASN A 38 8.17 -6.12 -9.51
N ALA A 39 6.90 -6.16 -9.12
CA ALA A 39 5.83 -6.69 -9.96
C ALA A 39 5.72 -5.93 -11.30
N VAL A 40 5.74 -4.60 -11.24
CA VAL A 40 5.67 -3.73 -12.42
C VAL A 40 6.91 -3.88 -13.31
N SER A 41 8.10 -4.02 -12.73
CA SER A 41 9.34 -4.25 -13.49
C SER A 41 9.37 -5.59 -14.19
N VAL A 42 8.74 -6.62 -13.63
CA VAL A 42 8.72 -7.97 -14.20
C VAL A 42 7.73 -8.07 -15.35
N ASN A 43 6.47 -7.67 -15.15
CA ASN A 43 5.45 -7.76 -16.19
C ASN A 43 4.33 -6.74 -15.97
N PRO A 44 4.47 -5.49 -16.45
CA PRO A 44 3.52 -4.42 -16.18
C PRO A 44 2.15 -4.64 -16.84
N GLU A 45 2.11 -5.28 -18.01
CA GLU A 45 0.87 -5.65 -18.73
C GLU A 45 0.34 -7.03 -18.34
N GLY A 46 1.10 -7.78 -17.53
CA GLY A 46 0.66 -9.04 -16.95
C GLY A 46 -0.60 -8.84 -16.12
N LYS A 47 -1.41 -9.89 -15.99
CA LYS A 47 -2.65 -9.81 -15.22
C LYS A 47 -2.41 -10.18 -13.77
N ALA A 48 -2.92 -9.35 -12.87
CA ALA A 48 -3.19 -9.69 -11.48
C ALA A 48 -4.67 -9.41 -11.23
N LEU A 49 -5.42 -10.34 -10.64
CA LEU A 49 -6.88 -10.19 -10.44
C LEU A 49 -7.63 -9.74 -11.72
N GLY A 50 -7.21 -10.22 -12.89
CA GLY A 50 -7.82 -9.90 -14.18
C GLY A 50 -7.48 -8.54 -14.79
N ARG A 51 -6.68 -7.69 -14.12
CA ARG A 51 -6.26 -6.35 -14.60
C ARG A 51 -4.74 -6.25 -14.75
N PRO A 52 -4.22 -5.32 -15.57
CA PRO A 52 -2.79 -5.06 -15.66
C PRO A 52 -2.14 -4.81 -14.30
N VAL A 53 -0.97 -5.40 -14.06
CA VAL A 53 -0.19 -5.23 -12.82
C VAL A 53 0.10 -3.75 -12.53
N LYS A 54 0.47 -2.97 -13.56
CA LYS A 54 0.68 -1.52 -13.41
C LYS A 54 -0.56 -0.78 -12.90
N GLU A 55 -1.75 -1.23 -13.31
CA GLU A 55 -3.01 -0.61 -12.94
C GLU A 55 -3.40 -0.98 -11.50
N ILE A 56 -3.32 -2.27 -11.13
CA ILE A 56 -3.66 -2.71 -9.77
C ILE A 56 -2.73 -2.10 -8.73
N THR A 57 -1.42 -2.14 -8.96
CA THR A 57 -0.44 -1.59 -8.00
C THR A 57 -0.65 -0.10 -7.79
N GLN A 58 -0.97 0.65 -8.85
CA GLN A 58 -1.31 2.07 -8.75
C GLN A 58 -2.60 2.30 -7.97
N ASN A 59 -3.67 1.56 -8.27
CA ASN A 59 -4.95 1.66 -7.55
C ASN A 59 -4.78 1.41 -6.04
N TYR A 60 -3.99 0.41 -5.66
CA TYR A 60 -3.73 0.14 -4.24
C TYR A 60 -2.94 1.27 -3.57
N ARG A 61 -1.93 1.84 -4.24
CA ARG A 61 -1.21 3.02 -3.70
C ARG A 61 -2.17 4.18 -3.47
N GLU A 62 -3.00 4.50 -4.46
CA GLU A 62 -3.95 5.61 -4.37
C GLU A 62 -4.99 5.40 -3.28
N MET A 63 -5.53 4.18 -3.17
CA MET A 63 -6.49 3.82 -2.12
C MET A 63 -5.91 4.05 -0.73
N TYR A 64 -4.73 3.48 -0.43
CA TYR A 64 -4.09 3.65 0.88
C TYR A 64 -3.63 5.09 1.13
N TRP A 65 -3.12 5.78 0.10
CA TRP A 65 -2.73 7.19 0.23
C TRP A 65 -3.93 8.05 0.58
N ALA A 66 -5.05 7.90 -0.13
CA ALA A 66 -6.27 8.67 0.12
C ALA A 66 -6.85 8.36 1.50
N GLU A 67 -6.87 7.10 1.92
CA GLU A 67 -7.33 6.70 3.26
C GLU A 67 -6.50 7.37 4.36
N ASN A 68 -5.17 7.25 4.28
CA ASN A 68 -4.25 7.80 5.27
C ASN A 68 -4.28 9.34 5.28
N TYR A 69 -4.25 9.97 4.11
CA TYR A 69 -4.35 11.42 4.00
C TYR A 69 -5.65 11.95 4.61
N ASN A 70 -6.79 11.34 4.29
CA ASN A 70 -8.08 11.75 4.83
C ASN A 70 -8.20 11.52 6.34
N LYS A 71 -7.55 10.46 6.88
CA LYS A 71 -7.48 10.20 8.32
C LYS A 71 -6.60 11.25 9.02
N ALA A 72 -5.44 11.58 8.47
CA ALA A 72 -4.56 12.62 8.98
C ALA A 72 -5.23 14.01 9.00
N VAL A 73 -5.87 14.41 7.90
CA VAL A 73 -6.60 15.68 7.80
C VAL A 73 -7.74 15.77 8.83
N ARG A 74 -8.50 14.70 9.02
CA ARG A 74 -9.56 14.66 10.05
C ARG A 74 -9.00 14.88 11.45
N LYS A 75 -7.91 14.18 11.80
CA LYS A 75 -7.26 14.34 13.11
C LYS A 75 -6.69 15.75 13.30
N PHE A 76 -6.02 16.30 12.28
CA PHE A 76 -5.51 17.67 12.31
C PHE A 76 -6.63 18.71 12.50
N ASN A 77 -7.75 18.55 11.81
CA ASN A 77 -8.92 19.43 11.98
C ASN A 77 -9.53 19.32 13.39
N ASN A 78 -9.53 18.12 13.99
CA ASN A 78 -9.95 17.94 15.38
C ASN A 78 -8.99 18.63 16.36
N TYR A 79 -7.67 18.52 16.14
CA TYR A 79 -6.67 19.26 16.91
C TYR A 79 -6.94 20.77 16.86
N LYS A 80 -7.18 21.34 15.67
CA LYS A 80 -7.46 22.79 15.55
C LYS A 80 -8.65 23.25 16.40
N LYS A 81 -9.65 22.39 16.60
CA LYS A 81 -10.84 22.66 17.42
C LYS A 81 -10.58 22.48 18.92
N MET A 82 -9.86 21.43 19.30
CA MET A 82 -9.68 21.04 20.70
C MET A 82 -8.41 21.60 21.35
N GLN A 83 -7.42 22.01 20.54
CA GLN A 83 -6.08 22.44 20.95
C GLN A 83 -5.29 21.37 21.75
N ASP A 84 -5.69 20.10 21.66
CA ASP A 84 -5.02 18.98 22.32
C ASP A 84 -3.87 18.42 21.46
N LYS A 85 -2.63 18.60 21.93
CA LYS A 85 -1.42 18.16 21.24
C LYS A 85 -1.31 16.65 21.07
N ALA A 86 -2.01 15.83 21.86
CA ALA A 86 -2.04 14.38 21.66
C ALA A 86 -2.67 14.02 20.30
N ILE A 87 -3.73 14.75 19.92
CA ILE A 87 -4.44 14.56 18.63
C ILE A 87 -3.54 14.95 17.45
N LEU A 88 -2.65 15.92 17.63
CA LEU A 88 -1.68 16.32 16.60
C LEU A 88 -0.66 15.20 16.33
N LYS A 89 -0.13 14.55 17.37
CA LYS A 89 0.81 13.42 17.22
C LYS A 89 0.16 12.27 16.46
N GLU A 90 -1.07 11.95 16.84
CA GLU A 90 -1.89 10.95 16.18
C GLU A 90 -2.18 11.21 14.69
N ALA A 91 -2.13 12.47 14.23
CA ALA A 91 -2.31 12.84 12.83
C ALA A 91 -1.05 12.60 11.99
N ILE A 92 0.12 12.59 12.63
CA ILE A 92 1.43 12.36 12.00
C ILE A 92 1.67 10.86 11.84
N ASP A 93 1.30 10.07 12.87
CA ASP A 93 1.55 8.62 12.92
C ASP A 93 0.47 7.79 12.18
N VAL A 94 -0.18 8.36 11.16
CA VAL A 94 -1.33 7.71 10.47
C VAL A 94 -0.90 6.58 9.54
#